data_AF-A0A2V8C4Z5-F1
#
_entry.id   AF-A0A2V8C4Z5-F1
#
_cell.length_a   1.000
_cell.length_b   1.000
_cell.length_c   1.000
_cell.angle_alpha   90.00
_cell.angle_beta   90.00
_cell.angle_gamma   90.00
#
_symmetry.space_group_name_H-M   'P 1'
#
loop_
_entity.id
_entity.type
_entity.pdbx_description
1 polymer ?
#
loop_
_entity_poly.entity_id
_entity_poly.type
_entity_poly.pdbx_seq_one_letter_code
_entity_poly.pdbx_strand_id
1 'polypeptide(L)'
;MTLVGTDVAKTVDVNSSGTLAVPSNRETSFVMNVATSNQSNNTPVNVTGGGVFENQTYDPHLFSINYAGTKASSVSGGGAAAFVMNSPNADLTLTGGSDFYGSLVVKTLKDTGGTKLHYDKNLGSFFGIAGNPLLTSFSWKRF
;
A
#
# COMPACT_ATOMS: atom_id res chain seq x y z
N MET A 1 -12.12 13.54 5.95
CA MET A 1 -12.46 13.52 4.51
C MET A 1 -12.74 12.08 4.13
N THR A 2 -13.98 11.76 3.73
CA THR A 2 -14.33 10.39 3.30
C THR A 2 -14.09 10.28 1.80
N LEU A 3 -13.04 9.60 1.40
CA LEU A 3 -12.68 9.42 -0.01
C LEU A 3 -13.60 8.36 -0.64
N VAL A 4 -14.29 8.65 -1.74
CA VAL A 4 -15.18 7.70 -2.44
C VAL A 4 -14.81 7.71 -3.92
N GLY A 5 -14.67 6.54 -4.56
CA GLY A 5 -14.41 6.42 -6.00
C GLY A 5 -12.92 6.27 -6.37
N THR A 6 -12.56 6.82 -7.53
CA THR A 6 -11.17 6.88 -8.02
C THR A 6 -10.77 8.34 -8.10
N ASP A 7 -9.63 8.70 -7.51
CA ASP A 7 -9.14 10.07 -7.55
C ASP A 7 -7.75 10.15 -8.22
N VAL A 8 -7.46 11.30 -8.82
CA VAL A 8 -6.15 11.61 -9.40
C VAL A 8 -5.51 12.73 -8.60
N ALA A 9 -4.49 12.39 -7.82
CA ALA A 9 -3.75 13.35 -7.01
C ALA A 9 -2.32 13.53 -7.54
N LYS A 10 -1.72 14.70 -7.31
CA LYS A 10 -0.30 14.95 -7.61
C LYS A 10 0.63 14.53 -6.47
N THR A 11 0.13 14.61 -5.24
CA THR A 11 0.78 14.11 -4.02
C THR A 11 -0.26 13.61 -3.03
N VAL A 12 0.19 12.72 -2.16
CA VAL A 12 -0.50 12.32 -0.93
C VAL A 12 0.41 12.70 0.21
N ASP A 13 0.18 13.87 0.82
CA ASP A 13 0.96 14.36 1.94
C ASP A 13 0.13 14.31 3.23
N VAL A 14 0.46 13.35 4.09
CA VAL A 14 -0.10 13.19 5.43
C VAL A 14 1.05 13.36 6.42
N ASN A 15 1.29 14.58 6.85
CA ASN A 15 2.40 14.93 7.74
C ASN A 15 1.90 15.66 9.00
N SER A 16 2.80 15.88 9.96
CA SER A 16 2.54 16.71 11.15
C SER A 16 1.35 16.23 11.98
N SER A 17 1.28 14.93 12.25
CA SER A 17 0.17 14.28 12.98
C SER A 17 -1.18 14.28 12.23
N GLY A 18 -1.18 14.46 10.91
CA GLY A 18 -2.37 14.22 10.10
C GLY A 18 -2.75 12.73 10.04
N THR A 19 -4.03 12.44 9.88
CA THR A 19 -4.52 11.06 9.72
C THR A 19 -5.29 10.91 8.41
N LEU A 20 -4.92 9.91 7.62
CA LEU A 20 -5.74 9.40 6.53
C LEU A 20 -6.34 8.07 6.98
N ALA A 21 -7.66 8.05 7.18
CA ALA A 21 -8.36 6.90 7.75
C ALA A 21 -9.34 6.25 6.75
N VAL A 22 -9.28 4.93 6.64
CA VAL A 22 -10.37 4.08 6.16
C VAL A 22 -11.19 3.66 7.37
N PRO A 23 -12.45 4.15 7.51
CA PRO A 23 -13.27 3.87 8.68
C PRO A 23 -13.75 2.41 8.69
N SER A 24 -14.06 1.90 9.88
CA SER A 24 -14.45 0.49 10.10
C SER A 24 -15.73 0.06 9.40
N ASN A 25 -16.58 0.99 8.98
CA ASN A 25 -17.85 0.74 8.29
C ASN A 25 -17.73 0.82 6.76
N ARG A 26 -16.50 0.84 6.23
CA ARG A 26 -16.28 0.98 4.79
C ARG A 26 -16.36 -0.37 4.09
N GLU A 27 -17.15 -0.42 3.02
CA GLU A 27 -17.33 -1.62 2.19
C GLU A 27 -16.85 -1.44 0.74
N THR A 28 -16.59 -0.20 0.30
CA THR A 28 -16.19 0.09 -1.08
C THR A 28 -14.70 0.42 -1.18
N SER A 29 -14.03 -0.19 -2.15
CA SER A 29 -12.62 0.10 -2.44
C SER A 29 -12.45 1.54 -2.94
N PHE A 30 -11.37 2.19 -2.50
CA PHE A 30 -10.90 3.47 -2.98
C PHE A 30 -9.54 3.29 -3.66
N VAL A 31 -9.43 3.80 -4.89
CA VAL A 31 -8.19 3.73 -5.66
C VAL A 31 -7.65 5.15 -5.87
N MET A 32 -6.42 5.37 -5.44
CA MET A 32 -5.73 6.62 -5.61
C MET A 32 -4.67 6.50 -6.70
N ASN A 33 -4.88 7.19 -7.82
CA ASN A 33 -3.91 7.27 -8.90
C ASN A 33 -3.05 8.52 -8.68
N VAL A 34 -1.81 8.33 -8.27
CA VAL A 34 -0.87 9.43 -8.09
C VAL A 34 -0.22 9.72 -9.44
N ALA A 35 -0.46 10.92 -9.95
CA ALA A 35 0.19 11.42 -11.17
C ALA A 35 1.60 11.92 -10.86
N THR A 36 2.49 11.84 -11.86
CA THR A 36 3.78 12.51 -11.76
C THR A 36 3.56 14.02 -11.72
N SER A 37 4.14 14.67 -10.71
CA SER A 37 4.18 16.12 -10.63
C SER A 37 5.60 16.58 -10.96
N ASN A 38 5.71 17.54 -11.87
CA ASN A 38 6.99 18.17 -12.25
C ASN A 38 7.50 19.16 -11.18
N GLN A 39 6.91 19.18 -9.97
CA GLN A 39 7.40 20.03 -8.88
C GLN A 39 8.71 19.49 -8.32
N SER A 40 9.66 20.39 -8.12
CA SER A 40 10.89 20.08 -7.37
C SER A 40 10.49 19.76 -5.91
N ASN A 41 11.03 18.67 -5.34
CA ASN A 41 10.65 18.08 -4.03
C ASN A 41 9.29 17.35 -3.95
N ASN A 42 8.71 16.92 -5.08
CA ASN A 42 7.49 16.12 -5.05
C ASN A 42 7.73 14.69 -4.54
N THR A 43 7.46 14.44 -3.26
CA THR A 43 7.32 13.08 -2.72
C THR A 43 5.90 12.63 -3.04
N PRO A 44 5.70 11.63 -3.92
CA PRO A 44 4.37 11.32 -4.45
C PRO A 44 3.44 10.76 -3.38
N VAL A 45 3.97 9.92 -2.47
CA VAL A 45 3.29 9.49 -1.26
C VAL A 45 4.22 9.76 -0.08
N ASN A 46 3.75 10.57 0.84
CA ASN A 46 4.49 11.03 1.99
C ASN A 46 3.60 10.97 3.23
N VAL A 47 3.76 9.91 4.01
CA VAL A 47 3.07 9.72 5.28
C VAL A 47 4.13 9.69 6.37
N THR A 48 4.68 10.85 6.74
CA THR A 48 5.81 10.93 7.69
C THR A 48 5.57 12.01 8.76
N GLY A 49 6.55 12.27 9.64
CA GLY A 49 6.43 13.35 10.65
C GLY A 49 5.25 13.19 11.61
N GLY A 50 4.95 11.95 12.02
CA GLY A 50 3.81 11.61 12.88
C GLY A 50 2.48 11.46 12.13
N GLY A 51 2.45 11.66 10.81
CA GLY A 51 1.28 11.35 10.00
C GLY A 51 0.99 9.85 9.99
N VAL A 52 -0.29 9.47 9.95
CA VAL A 52 -0.73 8.08 10.06
C VAL A 52 -1.67 7.74 8.90
N PHE A 53 -1.41 6.60 8.26
CA PHE A 53 -2.42 5.88 7.51
C PHE A 53 -3.03 4.80 8.40
N GLU A 54 -4.35 4.83 8.55
CA GLU A 54 -5.09 3.90 9.40
C GLU A 54 -6.22 3.26 8.60
N ASN A 55 -6.22 1.94 8.53
CA ASN A 55 -7.33 1.18 7.99
C ASN A 55 -7.94 0.33 9.09
N GLN A 56 -9.07 0.79 9.62
CA GLN A 56 -9.72 0.21 10.80
C GLN A 56 -10.39 -1.13 10.52
N THR A 57 -10.61 -1.48 9.25
CA THR A 57 -11.15 -2.80 8.88
C THR A 57 -10.04 -3.86 8.79
N TYR A 58 -8.77 -3.44 8.72
CA TYR A 58 -7.63 -4.27 8.37
C TYR A 58 -7.78 -5.00 7.03
N ASP A 59 -8.71 -4.56 6.18
CA ASP A 59 -8.87 -5.06 4.81
C ASP A 59 -8.10 -4.16 3.84
N PRO A 60 -6.86 -4.53 3.46
CA PRO A 60 -6.05 -3.77 2.51
C PRO A 60 -6.67 -3.64 1.10
N HIS A 61 -7.68 -4.43 0.71
CA HIS A 61 -8.36 -4.24 -0.58
C HIS A 61 -9.14 -2.91 -0.66
N LEU A 62 -9.57 -2.38 0.49
CA LEU A 62 -10.36 -1.16 0.55
C LEU A 62 -9.57 0.10 0.16
N PHE A 63 -8.24 0.04 0.13
CA PHE A 63 -7.41 1.14 -0.31
C PHE A 63 -6.22 0.69 -1.15
N SER A 64 -6.11 1.25 -2.36
CA SER A 64 -4.99 1.01 -3.25
C SER A 64 -4.40 2.32 -3.77
N ILE A 65 -3.08 2.41 -3.82
CA ILE A 65 -2.34 3.52 -4.40
C ILE A 65 -1.58 3.03 -5.62
N ASN A 66 -1.82 3.65 -6.77
CA ASN A 66 -1.06 3.43 -7.99
C ASN A 66 -0.18 4.65 -8.29
N TYR A 67 1.11 4.43 -8.51
CA TYR A 67 2.05 5.47 -8.91
C TYR A 67 3.00 4.96 -9.99
N ALA A 68 2.87 5.46 -11.22
CA ALA A 68 3.68 5.03 -12.36
C ALA A 68 5.05 5.74 -12.50
N GLY A 69 5.29 6.78 -11.69
CA GLY A 69 6.52 7.57 -11.77
C GLY A 69 7.72 6.96 -11.06
N THR A 70 8.80 7.73 -10.98
CA THR A 70 10.11 7.27 -10.49
C THR A 70 10.59 7.94 -9.21
N LYS A 71 9.84 8.94 -8.70
CA LYS A 71 10.22 9.66 -7.48
C LYS A 71 9.96 8.80 -6.25
N ALA A 72 10.90 8.81 -5.31
CA ALA A 72 10.79 8.00 -4.10
C ALA A 72 9.63 8.45 -3.21
N SER A 73 8.96 7.49 -2.57
CA SER A 73 7.89 7.69 -1.59
C SER A 73 8.36 7.30 -0.19
N SER A 74 7.71 7.86 0.84
CA SER A 74 7.98 7.51 2.23
C SER A 74 6.68 7.32 3.00
N VAL A 75 6.59 6.21 3.73
CA VAL A 75 5.42 5.87 4.54
C VAL A 75 5.88 5.44 5.92
N SER A 76 5.30 6.03 6.95
CA SER A 76 5.40 5.54 8.31
C SER A 76 4.26 4.57 8.57
N GLY A 77 4.60 3.37 9.03
CA GLY A 77 3.59 2.43 9.50
C GLY A 77 2.96 2.97 10.77
N GLY A 78 1.64 3.19 10.78
CA GLY A 78 0.86 3.40 11.99
C GLY A 78 0.26 2.10 12.52
N GLY A 79 -0.49 2.17 13.63
CA GLY A 79 -1.06 0.98 14.30
C GLY A 79 -2.02 0.13 13.46
N ALA A 80 -2.49 0.62 12.31
CA ALA A 80 -3.31 -0.14 11.37
C ALA A 80 -2.97 0.20 9.91
N ALA A 81 -1.69 0.20 9.54
CA ALA A 81 -1.29 0.47 8.16
C ALA A 81 -1.64 -0.72 7.24
N ALA A 82 -2.87 -0.74 6.69
CA ALA A 82 -3.33 -1.79 5.78
C ALA A 82 -3.79 -1.26 4.42
N PHE A 83 -2.98 -1.44 3.37
CA PHE A 83 -3.31 -1.01 2.00
C PHE A 83 -2.45 -1.69 0.93
N VAL A 84 -2.81 -1.48 -0.33
CA VAL A 84 -2.03 -1.91 -1.50
C VAL A 84 -1.29 -0.72 -2.10
N MET A 85 0.01 -0.88 -2.38
CA MET A 85 0.78 0.09 -3.14
C MET A 85 1.39 -0.55 -4.38
N ASN A 86 1.15 0.05 -5.53
CA ASN A 86 1.69 -0.36 -6.81
C ASN A 86 2.49 0.79 -7.43
N SER A 87 3.81 0.71 -7.30
CA SER A 87 4.77 1.65 -7.86
C SER A 87 6.08 0.99 -8.29
N PRO A 88 6.07 0.16 -9.35
CA PRO A 88 7.20 -0.69 -9.73
C PRO A 88 8.46 0.09 -10.14
N ASN A 89 8.33 1.39 -10.44
CA ASN A 89 9.43 2.23 -10.92
C ASN A 89 9.99 3.17 -9.83
N ALA A 90 9.39 3.22 -8.65
CA ALA A 90 9.78 4.11 -7.56
C ALA A 90 10.31 3.35 -6.34
N ASP A 91 11.24 3.99 -5.63
CA ASP A 91 11.70 3.49 -4.34
C ASP A 91 10.69 3.86 -3.24
N LEU A 92 10.49 2.97 -2.28
CA LEU A 92 9.64 3.20 -1.12
C LEU A 92 10.46 3.04 0.15
N THR A 93 10.41 4.04 1.03
CA THR A 93 10.98 3.96 2.38
C THR A 93 9.89 3.74 3.41
N LEU A 94 10.03 2.69 4.21
CA LEU A 94 9.20 2.43 5.39
C LEU A 94 9.91 2.92 6.65
N THR A 95 9.15 3.60 7.50
CA THR A 95 9.61 4.21 8.76
C THR A 95 8.62 3.89 9.88
N GLY A 96 8.98 4.19 11.13
CA GLY A 96 8.08 4.09 12.29
C GLY A 96 8.01 2.72 12.98
N GLY A 97 8.36 1.62 12.29
CA GLY A 97 8.56 0.31 12.92
C GLY A 97 7.30 -0.47 13.31
N SER A 98 6.14 -0.06 12.81
CA SER A 98 4.86 -0.73 13.07
C SER A 98 4.64 -1.95 12.16
N ASP A 99 3.54 -2.66 12.37
CA ASP A 99 3.08 -3.68 11.41
C ASP A 99 2.46 -3.03 10.16
N PHE A 100 2.72 -3.60 9.00
CA PHE A 100 2.11 -3.25 7.72
C PHE A 100 1.39 -4.48 7.15
N TYR A 101 0.14 -4.32 6.72
CA TYR A 101 -0.67 -5.37 6.15
C TYR A 101 -1.03 -5.07 4.69
N GLY A 102 -0.81 -6.01 3.77
CA GLY A 102 -1.22 -5.86 2.38
C GLY A 102 -0.12 -6.22 1.39
N SER A 103 0.01 -5.43 0.32
CA SER A 103 0.95 -5.71 -0.77
C SER A 103 1.66 -4.45 -1.24
N LEU A 104 2.98 -4.57 -1.43
CA LEU A 104 3.86 -3.52 -1.90
C LEU A 104 4.58 -4.01 -3.15
N VAL A 105 4.24 -3.45 -4.30
CA VAL A 105 4.96 -3.66 -5.56
C VAL A 105 5.75 -2.39 -5.85
N VAL A 106 7.05 -2.39 -5.54
CA VAL A 106 7.92 -1.22 -5.64
C VAL A 106 9.27 -1.58 -6.28
N LYS A 107 10.02 -0.58 -6.76
CA LYS A 107 11.35 -0.81 -7.35
C LYS A 107 12.34 -1.31 -6.29
N THR A 108 12.44 -0.56 -5.20
CA THR A 108 13.28 -0.85 -4.05
C THR A 108 12.49 -0.55 -2.79
N LEU A 109 12.42 -1.52 -1.87
CA LEU A 109 11.86 -1.31 -0.55
C LEU A 109 12.99 -1.11 0.45
N LYS A 110 13.01 0.04 1.13
CA LYS A 110 13.96 0.34 2.21
C LYS A 110 13.20 0.45 3.52
N ASP A 111 13.34 -0.56 4.39
CA ASP A 111 12.85 -0.46 5.76
C ASP A 111 13.93 0.15 6.67
N THR A 112 13.60 1.27 7.30
CA THR A 112 14.47 1.96 8.26
C THR A 112 13.88 1.98 9.67
N GLY A 113 12.62 1.60 9.82
CA GLY A 113 11.91 1.60 11.10
C GLY A 113 11.85 0.23 11.77
N GLY A 114 12.13 -0.86 11.04
CA GLY A 114 11.89 -2.23 11.52
C GLY A 114 10.44 -2.67 11.33
N THR A 115 9.79 -2.18 10.27
CA THR A 115 8.40 -2.46 9.95
C THR A 115 8.21 -3.95 9.63
N LYS A 116 7.24 -4.58 10.29
CA LYS A 116 6.90 -5.98 10.02
C LYS A 116 5.90 -6.06 8.87
N LEU A 117 6.28 -6.76 7.80
CA LEU A 117 5.45 -6.89 6.60
C LEU A 117 4.61 -8.16 6.66
N HIS A 118 3.29 -7.99 6.62
CA HIS A 118 2.32 -9.08 6.59
C HIS A 118 1.58 -9.07 5.26
N TYR A 119 1.81 -10.09 4.45
CA TYR A 119 1.05 -10.26 3.21
C TYR A 119 -0.34 -10.81 3.52
N ASP A 120 -1.37 -10.11 3.07
CA ASP A 120 -2.74 -10.61 3.14
C ASP A 120 -3.06 -11.47 1.91
N LYS A 121 -3.42 -12.73 2.16
CA LYS A 121 -3.72 -13.73 1.12
C LYS A 121 -5.03 -13.43 0.39
N ASN A 122 -5.97 -12.73 1.02
CA ASN A 122 -7.26 -12.40 0.43
C ASN A 122 -7.10 -11.47 -0.78
N LEU A 123 -6.00 -10.70 -0.85
CA LEU A 123 -5.67 -9.87 -2.03
C LEU A 123 -5.62 -10.67 -3.32
N GLY A 124 -5.22 -11.95 -3.29
CA GLY A 124 -5.15 -12.79 -4.47
C GLY A 124 -6.52 -13.03 -5.14
N SER A 125 -7.62 -12.82 -4.41
CA SER A 125 -8.99 -12.88 -4.95
C SER A 125 -9.46 -11.57 -5.56
N PHE A 126 -8.79 -10.45 -5.27
CA PHE A 126 -9.18 -9.11 -5.72
C PHE A 126 -8.23 -8.51 -6.75
N PHE A 127 -6.95 -8.87 -6.68
CA PHE A 127 -5.91 -8.39 -7.59
C PHE A 127 -5.41 -9.56 -8.44
N GLY A 128 -5.07 -9.28 -9.70
CA GLY A 128 -4.61 -10.30 -10.63
C GLY A 128 -3.37 -11.02 -10.10
N ILE A 129 -3.46 -12.34 -9.96
CA ILE A 129 -2.31 -13.21 -9.69
C ILE A 129 -1.52 -13.39 -10.99
N ALA A 130 -0.18 -13.37 -10.89
CA ALA A 130 0.69 -13.56 -12.04
C ALA A 130 0.64 -15.02 -12.55
N GLY A 131 -0.33 -15.29 -13.42
CA GLY A 131 -0.53 -16.57 -14.07
C GLY A 131 -1.50 -17.50 -13.34
N ASN A 132 -1.93 -18.53 -14.07
CA ASN A 132 -2.82 -19.55 -13.51
C ASN A 132 -2.05 -20.41 -12.50
N PRO A 133 -2.62 -20.73 -11.33
CA PRO A 133 -2.01 -21.69 -10.42
C PRO A 133 -1.91 -23.05 -11.12
N LEU A 134 -0.68 -23.59 -11.20
CA LEU A 134 -0.41 -24.91 -11.77
C LEU A 134 -0.18 -25.91 -10.64
N LEU A 135 -0.72 -27.12 -10.79
CA LEU A 135 -0.42 -28.24 -9.90
C LEU A 135 1.06 -28.61 -10.06
N THR A 136 1.87 -28.42 -9.01
CA THR A 136 3.34 -28.61 -9.11
C THR A 136 3.78 -30.05 -8.90
N SER A 137 2.98 -30.86 -8.19
CA SER A 137 3.18 -32.31 -8.13
C SER A 137 1.91 -33.03 -7.67
N PHE A 138 1.75 -34.27 -8.13
CA PHE A 138 0.87 -35.24 -7.51
C PHE A 138 1.64 -36.55 -7.36
N SER A 139 1.46 -37.25 -6.24
CA SER A 139 1.85 -38.66 -6.12
C SER A 139 0.71 -39.45 -5.49
N TRP A 140 0.59 -40.71 -5.87
CA TRP A 140 -0.03 -41.71 -5.01
C TRP A 140 1.04 -42.69 -4.55
N LYS A 141 0.76 -43.40 -3.47
CA LYS A 141 1.51 -44.60 -3.08
C LYS A 141 0.60 -45.80 -3.34
N ARG A 142 0.99 -46.71 -4.23
CA ARG A 142 0.40 -48.04 -4.30
C ARG A 142 1.21 -48.97 -3.40
N PHE A 143 0.49 -49.80 -2.64
CA PHE A 143 1.04 -50.92 -1.87
C PHE A 143 1.62 -51.98 -2.81
#